data_AF-A0A956HA36-F1
#
_entry.id   AF-A0A956HA36-F1
#
_cell.length_a   1.000
_cell.length_b   1.000
_cell.length_c   1.000
_cell.angle_alpha   90.00
_cell.angle_beta   90.00
_cell.angle_gamma   90.00
#
_symmetry.space_group_name_H-M   'P 1'
#
loop_
_entity.id
_entity.type
_entity.pdbx_description
1 polymer ?
#
loop_
_entity_poly.entity_id
_entity_poly.type
_entity_poly.pdbx_seq_one_letter_code
_entity_poly.pdbx_strand_id
1 'polypeptide(L)'
;RASDKTAWYAAAGGKPILEHLEGLEVPGTGDRSRPIFPVQLVLRPDLDFRGYAGTLAAGSIRPGDAVKVLPSGKTSRVSRVVTWDGDLPEAFAPMSVTLTLEDEIDISRGDVLTGVDNDLHISRRLQATLVWMHDIPLEVGRQYLIKHTTNLVSGTVVAVDHKVDMDTLGKVPAETLALNDVGDVTLSLNRPLILDSYARDKTAGSFVVIDRVSNVTVAAGMIRSHGEDYQDDGRAVARALGAVERAARFNQKPAVLWMTGRSGTGKIVVARALERRLFDTGHQAYVFDPRRIARVERQAQGKALDFLIDAAELAADAGLLVIIAYTSPARSDRQRARERLGDRFEFIEAFFDAELPTCRSRLEALGRDPEEASYAYEPPDDPDIMIDGDELNIDREVDRLMRALERRGVLSNPGL
;
A
#
# COMPACT_ATOMS: atom_id res chain seq x y z
N ARG A 1 13.55 -44.60 35.97
CA ARG A 1 14.65 -45.46 36.49
C ARG A 1 15.60 -45.74 35.34
N ALA A 2 16.91 -45.78 35.59
CA ALA A 2 17.89 -46.16 34.57
C ALA A 2 17.66 -47.62 34.15
N SER A 3 17.94 -47.93 32.88
CA SER A 3 17.79 -49.30 32.34
C SER A 3 19.02 -50.14 32.65
N ASP A 4 18.81 -51.33 33.20
CA ASP A 4 19.88 -52.28 33.50
C ASP A 4 20.52 -52.89 32.23
N LYS A 5 19.89 -52.72 31.06
CA LYS A 5 20.36 -53.24 29.76
C LYS A 5 21.33 -52.30 29.03
N THR A 6 21.52 -51.08 29.55
CA THR A 6 22.30 -50.02 28.88
C THR A 6 23.32 -49.41 29.83
N ALA A 7 24.14 -50.25 30.47
CA ALA A 7 25.17 -49.81 31.43
C ALA A 7 26.14 -48.77 30.84
N TRP A 8 26.46 -48.87 29.55
CA TRP A 8 27.30 -47.92 28.83
C TRP A 8 26.72 -46.48 28.83
N TYR A 9 25.40 -46.34 28.81
CA TYR A 9 24.73 -45.04 28.79
C TYR A 9 24.83 -44.34 30.15
N ALA A 10 24.58 -45.09 31.23
CA ALA A 10 24.73 -44.59 32.59
C ALA A 10 26.21 -44.24 32.89
N ALA A 11 27.15 -45.06 32.44
CA ALA A 11 28.59 -44.80 32.59
C ALA A 11 29.05 -43.53 31.86
N ALA A 12 28.38 -43.15 30.77
CA ALA A 12 28.62 -41.90 30.04
C ALA A 12 27.90 -40.68 30.68
N GLY A 13 27.29 -40.83 31.85
CA GLY A 13 26.53 -39.76 32.51
C GLY A 13 25.12 -39.55 31.95
N GLY A 14 24.62 -40.48 31.14
CA GLY A 14 23.27 -40.45 30.59
C GLY A 14 22.20 -40.58 31.67
N LYS A 15 21.21 -39.68 31.62
CA LYS A 15 20.10 -39.64 32.58
C LYS A 15 18.83 -40.22 31.95
N PRO A 16 17.93 -40.85 32.74
CA PRO A 16 16.59 -41.18 32.26
C PRO A 16 15.87 -39.92 31.76
N ILE A 17 15.06 -40.07 30.70
CA ILE A 17 14.33 -38.94 30.11
C ILE A 17 13.52 -38.15 31.14
N LEU A 18 12.89 -38.82 32.10
CA LEU A 18 12.09 -38.15 33.13
C LEU A 18 12.95 -37.23 34.01
N GLU A 19 14.12 -37.71 34.46
CA GLU A 19 15.05 -36.89 35.26
C GLU A 19 15.59 -35.71 34.45
N HIS A 20 15.81 -35.91 33.15
CA HIS A 20 16.20 -34.83 32.27
C HIS A 20 15.09 -33.78 32.16
N LEU A 21 13.84 -34.19 31.90
CA LEU A 21 12.68 -33.29 31.79
C LEU A 21 12.40 -32.53 33.09
N GLU A 22 12.55 -33.16 34.25
CA GLU A 22 12.41 -32.53 35.57
C GLU A 22 13.50 -31.49 35.85
N GLY A 23 14.68 -31.65 35.26
CA GLY A 23 15.80 -30.73 35.40
C GLY A 23 15.88 -29.62 34.34
N LEU A 24 14.98 -29.62 33.35
CA LEU A 24 14.95 -28.56 32.34
C LEU A 24 14.46 -27.26 32.98
N GLU A 25 15.28 -26.21 32.89
CA GLU A 25 14.80 -24.86 33.14
C GLU A 25 13.79 -24.50 32.04
N VAL A 26 12.54 -24.29 32.43
CA VAL A 26 11.53 -23.75 31.52
C VAL A 26 11.82 -22.27 31.36
N PRO A 27 12.17 -21.80 30.15
CA PRO A 27 12.40 -20.38 29.93
C PRO A 27 11.16 -19.60 30.38
N GLY A 28 11.35 -18.58 31.21
CA GLY A 28 10.27 -17.69 31.60
C GLY A 28 9.57 -17.11 30.37
N THR A 29 8.28 -16.82 30.47
CA THR A 29 7.49 -16.19 29.41
C THR A 29 7.90 -14.72 29.27
N GLY A 30 8.97 -14.48 28.51
CA GLY A 30 9.41 -13.15 28.13
C GLY A 30 10.19 -12.37 29.21
N ASP A 31 10.58 -11.16 28.84
CA ASP A 31 11.25 -10.21 29.72
C ASP A 31 10.25 -9.64 30.73
N ARG A 32 10.48 -9.89 32.04
CA ARG A 32 9.62 -9.40 33.12
C ARG A 32 9.48 -7.87 33.13
N SER A 33 10.45 -7.15 32.58
CA SER A 33 10.44 -5.68 32.56
C SER A 33 9.59 -5.07 31.43
N ARG A 34 9.10 -5.87 30.48
CA ARG A 34 8.38 -5.40 29.29
C ARG A 34 6.93 -5.92 29.28
N PRO A 35 6.01 -5.28 30.04
CA PRO A 35 4.61 -5.72 30.07
C PRO A 35 3.92 -5.51 28.73
N ILE A 36 3.27 -6.57 28.26
CA ILE A 36 2.38 -6.56 27.10
C ILE A 36 1.07 -7.19 27.55
N PHE A 37 0.00 -6.41 27.65
CA PHE A 37 -1.33 -6.87 28.06
C PHE A 37 -2.37 -6.56 27.00
N PRO A 38 -2.61 -7.50 26.07
CA PRO A 38 -3.68 -7.38 25.09
C PRO A 38 -5.05 -7.44 25.78
N VAL A 39 -5.84 -6.38 25.65
CA VAL A 39 -7.18 -6.31 26.21
C VAL A 39 -8.10 -7.22 25.40
N GLN A 40 -8.69 -8.20 26.08
CA GLN A 40 -9.60 -9.18 25.49
C GLN A 40 -11.07 -8.80 25.72
N LEU A 41 -11.38 -8.21 26.87
CA LEU A 41 -12.73 -7.87 27.28
C LEU A 41 -12.74 -6.65 28.20
N VAL A 42 -13.74 -5.76 28.01
CA VAL A 42 -14.00 -4.64 28.92
C VAL A 42 -15.18 -5.04 29.81
N LEU A 43 -14.96 -5.04 31.13
CA LEU A 43 -15.92 -5.41 32.15
C LEU A 43 -16.50 -4.14 32.78
N ARG A 44 -17.83 -4.04 32.77
CA ARG A 44 -18.59 -2.96 33.41
C ARG A 44 -19.85 -3.52 34.08
N PRO A 45 -19.70 -4.18 35.25
CA PRO A 45 -20.84 -4.76 35.98
C PRO A 45 -21.76 -3.70 36.58
N ASP A 46 -21.22 -2.52 36.90
CA ASP A 46 -21.94 -1.36 37.43
C ASP A 46 -21.31 -0.04 36.93
N LEU A 47 -21.78 1.10 37.45
CA LEU A 47 -21.33 2.42 37.01
C LEU A 47 -19.91 2.76 37.49
N ASP A 48 -19.46 2.17 38.60
CA ASP A 48 -18.23 2.53 39.31
C ASP A 48 -17.07 1.58 38.97
N PHE A 49 -17.36 0.36 38.52
CA PHE A 49 -16.36 -0.61 38.12
C PHE A 49 -16.12 -0.62 36.61
N ARG A 50 -14.90 -0.27 36.20
CA ARG A 50 -14.40 -0.47 34.84
C ARG A 50 -13.10 -1.27 34.87
N GLY A 51 -13.17 -2.52 34.43
CA GLY A 51 -12.04 -3.44 34.39
C GLY A 51 -11.69 -3.87 32.97
N TYR A 52 -10.39 -4.04 32.70
CA TYR A 52 -9.86 -4.50 31.42
C TYR A 52 -9.30 -5.90 31.60
N ALA A 53 -10.05 -6.90 31.13
CA ALA A 53 -9.69 -8.30 31.26
C ALA A 53 -8.89 -8.79 30.06
N GLY A 54 -7.89 -9.63 30.33
CA GLY A 54 -6.96 -10.15 29.35
C GLY A 54 -5.96 -11.12 29.97
N THR A 55 -5.04 -11.59 29.15
CA THR A 55 -3.92 -12.43 29.58
C THR A 55 -2.64 -11.65 29.37
N LEU A 56 -1.79 -11.54 30.39
CA LEU A 56 -0.48 -10.91 30.24
C LEU A 56 0.33 -11.74 29.22
N ALA A 57 0.66 -11.15 28.09
CA ALA A 57 1.44 -11.80 27.04
C ALA A 57 2.93 -11.86 27.41
N ALA A 58 3.43 -10.81 28.06
CA ALA A 58 4.79 -10.67 28.55
C ALA A 58 4.84 -9.76 29.78
N GLY A 59 5.96 -9.78 30.49
CA GLY A 59 6.26 -8.87 31.59
C GLY A 59 5.54 -9.16 32.90
N SER A 60 5.57 -8.17 33.79
CA SER A 60 4.81 -8.12 35.04
C SER A 60 4.19 -6.74 35.23
N ILE A 61 3.04 -6.69 35.91
CA ILE A 61 2.28 -5.49 36.23
C ILE A 61 1.85 -5.53 37.70
N ARG A 62 2.02 -4.42 38.41
CA ARG A 62 1.63 -4.22 39.81
C ARG A 62 0.67 -3.04 39.95
N PRO A 63 -0.19 -3.03 40.99
CA PRO A 63 -0.87 -1.81 41.41
C PRO A 63 0.14 -0.69 41.63
N GLY A 64 -0.16 0.50 41.11
CA GLY A 64 0.73 1.64 41.10
C GLY A 64 1.65 1.72 39.88
N ASP A 65 1.69 0.76 38.94
CA ASP A 65 2.55 0.89 37.76
C ASP A 65 1.98 1.90 36.75
N ALA A 66 2.83 2.75 36.19
CA ALA A 66 2.47 3.65 35.11
C ALA A 66 2.39 2.87 33.80
N VAL A 67 1.28 3.04 33.06
CA VAL A 67 0.99 2.28 31.84
C VAL A 67 0.58 3.21 30.71
N LYS A 68 0.86 2.79 29.47
CA LYS A 68 0.43 3.43 28.24
C LYS A 68 -0.55 2.50 27.50
N VAL A 69 -1.61 3.07 26.95
CA VAL A 69 -2.60 2.37 26.13
C VAL A 69 -2.25 2.59 24.66
N LEU A 70 -2.01 1.52 23.91
CA LEU A 70 -1.87 1.57 22.47
C LEU A 70 -3.16 1.09 21.78
N PRO A 71 -3.58 1.74 20.67
CA PRO A 71 -2.84 2.72 19.87
C PRO A 71 -3.05 4.19 20.28
N SER A 72 -3.87 4.47 21.31
CA SER A 72 -4.25 5.86 21.66
C SER A 72 -3.11 6.72 22.22
N GLY A 73 -2.06 6.10 22.74
CA GLY A 73 -0.91 6.76 23.38
C GLY A 73 -1.20 7.34 24.76
N LYS A 74 -2.43 7.25 25.26
CA LYS A 74 -2.80 7.79 26.57
C LYS A 74 -2.14 7.01 27.70
N THR A 75 -1.77 7.71 28.76
CA THR A 75 -1.12 7.14 29.94
C THR A 75 -2.03 7.21 31.15
N SER A 76 -1.97 6.19 32.01
CA SER A 76 -2.58 6.17 33.34
C SER A 76 -1.73 5.32 34.29
N ARG A 77 -2.26 4.98 35.46
CA ARG A 77 -1.65 4.09 36.43
C ARG A 77 -2.61 2.96 36.78
N VAL A 78 -2.06 1.77 37.00
CA VAL A 78 -2.85 0.59 37.40
C VAL A 78 -3.33 0.80 38.83
N SER A 79 -4.63 0.80 39.06
CA SER A 79 -5.18 0.94 40.41
C SER A 79 -5.26 -0.42 41.13
N ARG A 80 -5.70 -1.48 40.43
CA ARG A 80 -5.84 -2.83 40.99
C ARG A 80 -5.58 -3.89 39.93
N VAL A 81 -5.06 -5.03 40.38
CA VAL A 81 -4.97 -6.28 39.61
C VAL A 81 -5.98 -7.25 40.21
N VAL A 82 -7.09 -7.49 39.52
CA VAL A 82 -8.24 -8.25 40.03
C VAL A 82 -8.29 -9.64 39.39
N THR A 83 -8.50 -10.66 40.22
CA THR A 83 -8.79 -12.04 39.79
C THR A 83 -10.04 -12.56 40.46
N TRP A 84 -10.44 -13.80 40.13
CA TRP A 84 -11.57 -14.44 40.79
C TRP A 84 -11.39 -14.57 42.30
N ASP A 85 -10.17 -14.92 42.74
CA ASP A 85 -9.84 -15.14 44.16
C ASP A 85 -9.51 -13.83 44.91
N GLY A 86 -9.69 -12.68 44.26
CA GLY A 86 -9.44 -11.35 44.82
C GLY A 86 -8.31 -10.61 44.12
N ASP A 87 -7.84 -9.55 44.79
CA ASP A 87 -6.81 -8.66 44.26
C ASP A 87 -5.41 -9.21 44.49
N LEU A 88 -4.56 -9.08 43.48
CA LEU A 88 -3.17 -9.52 43.52
C LEU A 88 -2.21 -8.33 43.67
N PRO A 89 -1.09 -8.51 44.40
CA PRO A 89 -0.02 -7.50 44.48
C PRO A 89 0.80 -7.40 43.18
N GLU A 90 0.76 -8.45 42.34
CA GLU A 90 1.49 -8.53 41.08
C GLU A 90 0.82 -9.55 40.15
N ALA A 91 0.75 -9.24 38.86
CA ALA A 91 0.49 -10.19 37.79
C ALA A 91 1.74 -10.32 36.91
N PHE A 92 2.01 -11.51 36.41
CA PHE A 92 3.08 -11.78 35.45
C PHE A 92 2.56 -12.68 34.33
N ALA A 93 3.21 -12.65 33.18
CA ALA A 93 2.83 -13.55 32.09
C ALA A 93 2.99 -15.03 32.51
N PRO A 94 2.06 -15.93 32.11
CA PRO A 94 0.88 -15.73 31.28
C PRO A 94 -0.44 -15.66 32.08
N MET A 95 -0.47 -14.96 33.22
CA MET A 95 -1.67 -14.90 34.07
C MET A 95 -2.85 -14.20 33.38
N SER A 96 -4.06 -14.73 33.58
CA SER A 96 -5.32 -14.09 33.18
C SER A 96 -5.83 -13.22 34.32
N VAL A 97 -5.92 -11.92 34.11
CA VAL A 97 -6.27 -10.93 35.13
C VAL A 97 -7.19 -9.85 34.57
N THR A 98 -7.83 -9.09 35.45
CA THR A 98 -8.54 -7.85 35.12
C THR A 98 -7.81 -6.67 35.74
N LEU A 99 -7.38 -5.72 34.91
CA LEU A 99 -6.74 -4.50 35.38
C LEU A 99 -7.76 -3.38 35.51
N THR A 100 -7.73 -2.64 36.62
CA THR A 100 -8.42 -1.36 36.74
C THR A 100 -7.37 -0.24 36.68
N LEU A 101 -7.77 0.93 36.17
CA LEU A 101 -6.89 2.10 36.05
C LEU A 101 -7.35 3.21 37.01
N GLU A 102 -6.47 4.18 37.27
CA GLU A 102 -6.82 5.39 38.04
C GLU A 102 -7.65 6.38 37.23
N ASP A 103 -7.37 6.49 35.92
CA ASP A 103 -8.05 7.42 35.02
C ASP A 103 -9.07 6.70 34.13
N GLU A 104 -10.18 7.39 33.84
CA GLU A 104 -11.14 6.93 32.83
C GLU A 104 -10.61 7.14 31.41
N ILE A 105 -9.79 6.19 30.95
CA ILE A 105 -9.36 6.12 29.56
C ILE A 105 -10.33 5.26 28.74
N ASP A 106 -10.60 5.69 27.50
CA ASP A 106 -11.33 4.86 26.55
C ASP A 106 -10.43 3.76 26.00
N ILE A 107 -10.74 2.51 26.33
CA ILE A 107 -9.99 1.31 25.95
C ILE A 107 -11.00 0.26 25.48
N SER A 108 -10.69 -0.38 24.36
CA SER A 108 -11.50 -1.40 23.71
C SER A 108 -10.75 -2.73 23.56
N ARG A 109 -11.47 -3.79 23.19
CA ARG A 109 -10.84 -5.05 22.78
C ARG A 109 -9.93 -4.82 21.59
N GLY A 110 -8.71 -5.34 21.66
CA GLY A 110 -7.67 -5.14 20.63
C GLY A 110 -6.62 -4.10 21.02
N ASP A 111 -6.93 -3.23 21.98
CA ASP A 111 -5.95 -2.32 22.55
C ASP A 111 -4.96 -3.09 23.43
N VAL A 112 -3.77 -2.51 23.59
CA VAL A 112 -2.69 -3.11 24.39
C VAL A 112 -2.29 -2.15 25.50
N LEU A 113 -2.36 -2.62 26.74
CA LEU A 113 -1.74 -1.96 27.89
C LEU A 113 -0.28 -2.41 27.98
N THR A 114 0.63 -1.45 28.09
CA THR A 114 2.08 -1.69 28.13
C THR A 114 2.77 -0.66 29.03
N GLY A 115 4.09 -0.80 29.23
CA GLY A 115 4.89 0.20 29.93
C GLY A 115 4.92 1.53 29.21
N VAL A 116 5.17 2.63 29.94
CA VAL A 116 5.24 3.97 29.32
C VAL A 116 6.35 4.04 28.27
N ASP A 117 7.53 3.52 28.59
CA ASP A 117 8.71 3.50 27.71
C ASP A 117 8.81 2.21 26.89
N ASN A 118 7.66 1.72 26.40
CA ASN A 118 7.61 0.54 25.56
C ASN A 118 8.22 0.80 24.17
N ASP A 119 8.51 -0.29 23.49
CA ASP A 119 9.12 -0.40 22.18
C ASP A 119 8.28 -1.31 21.27
N LEU A 120 6.96 -1.32 21.48
CA LEU A 120 6.01 -1.98 20.60
C LEU A 120 5.81 -1.14 19.35
N HIS A 121 5.55 -1.82 18.25
CA HIS A 121 5.33 -1.17 16.96
C HIS A 121 3.87 -1.21 16.59
N ILE A 122 3.38 -0.13 16.00
CA ILE A 122 2.06 -0.08 15.39
C ILE A 122 2.31 -0.12 13.89
N SER A 123 1.72 -1.03 13.14
CA SER A 123 1.93 -1.04 11.68
C SER A 123 0.81 -1.70 10.90
N ARG A 124 0.61 -1.21 9.67
CA ARG A 124 -0.26 -1.83 8.65
C ARG A 124 0.52 -2.70 7.67
N ARG A 125 1.85 -2.61 7.64
CA ARG A 125 2.68 -3.40 6.75
C ARG A 125 3.66 -4.19 7.60
N LEU A 126 3.74 -5.49 7.39
CA LEU A 126 4.67 -6.32 8.14
C LEU A 126 5.27 -7.40 7.25
N GLN A 127 6.53 -7.75 7.53
CA GLN A 127 7.17 -8.92 6.94
C GLN A 127 7.08 -10.05 7.94
N ALA A 128 6.65 -11.21 7.47
CA ALA A 128 6.46 -12.37 8.31
C ALA A 128 6.91 -13.64 7.60
N THR A 129 7.37 -14.61 8.37
CA THR A 129 7.47 -15.98 7.90
C THR A 129 6.11 -16.64 8.08
N LEU A 130 5.51 -17.10 6.98
CA LEU A 130 4.28 -17.87 6.99
C LEU A 130 4.58 -19.36 6.84
N VAL A 131 3.83 -20.17 7.57
CA VAL A 131 3.69 -21.61 7.36
C VAL A 131 2.30 -21.83 6.77
N TRP A 132 2.23 -22.22 5.50
CA TRP A 132 0.96 -22.47 4.82
C TRP A 132 0.45 -23.87 5.12
N MET A 133 -0.81 -23.98 5.52
CA MET A 133 -1.41 -25.21 6.07
C MET A 133 -2.65 -25.66 5.30
N HIS A 134 -3.00 -24.96 4.21
CA HIS A 134 -4.20 -25.22 3.43
C HIS A 134 -3.86 -25.85 2.08
N ASP A 135 -4.75 -26.69 1.55
CA ASP A 135 -4.58 -27.40 0.28
C ASP A 135 -4.67 -26.45 -0.93
N ILE A 136 -5.60 -25.49 -0.88
CA ILE A 136 -5.64 -24.35 -1.81
C ILE A 136 -4.40 -23.47 -1.54
N PRO A 137 -3.53 -23.24 -2.55
CA PRO A 137 -2.34 -22.40 -2.41
C PRO A 137 -2.66 -20.94 -2.06
N LEU A 138 -1.68 -20.24 -1.51
CA LEU A 138 -1.76 -18.81 -1.23
C LEU A 138 -1.94 -18.00 -2.52
N GLU A 139 -3.05 -17.27 -2.61
CA GLU A 139 -3.28 -16.28 -3.66
C GLU A 139 -2.80 -14.89 -3.19
N VAL A 140 -1.79 -14.34 -3.85
CA VAL A 140 -1.31 -12.96 -3.64
C VAL A 140 -2.40 -11.96 -4.08
N GLY A 141 -2.59 -10.89 -3.31
CA GLY A 141 -3.63 -9.89 -3.54
C GLY A 141 -5.02 -10.26 -3.01
N ARG A 142 -5.26 -11.53 -2.64
CA ARG A 142 -6.52 -11.95 -2.00
C ARG A 142 -6.60 -11.44 -0.56
N GLN A 143 -7.81 -11.09 -0.13
CA GLN A 143 -8.08 -10.69 1.25
C GLN A 143 -8.32 -11.89 2.18
N TYR A 144 -7.62 -11.88 3.31
CA TYR A 144 -7.75 -12.81 4.43
C TYR A 144 -8.12 -12.05 5.71
N LEU A 145 -8.54 -12.79 6.76
CA LEU A 145 -8.57 -12.27 8.12
C LEU A 145 -7.28 -12.65 8.83
N ILE A 146 -6.65 -11.67 9.46
CA ILE A 146 -5.44 -11.82 10.27
C ILE A 146 -5.88 -11.69 11.72
N LYS A 147 -5.76 -12.79 12.46
CA LYS A 147 -6.00 -12.80 13.91
C LYS A 147 -4.67 -12.73 14.63
N HIS A 148 -4.46 -11.63 15.32
CA HIS A 148 -3.25 -11.33 16.07
C HIS A 148 -3.68 -10.95 17.49
N THR A 149 -3.11 -11.59 18.51
CA THR A 149 -3.52 -11.41 19.91
C THR A 149 -5.04 -11.45 20.08
N THR A 150 -5.65 -10.31 20.43
CA THR A 150 -7.11 -10.15 20.63
C THR A 150 -7.79 -9.46 19.45
N ASN A 151 -7.00 -9.01 18.45
CA ASN A 151 -7.42 -8.36 17.22
C ASN A 151 -7.79 -9.35 16.11
N LEU A 152 -8.76 -8.94 15.30
CA LEU A 152 -9.11 -9.58 14.03
C LEU A 152 -9.24 -8.47 12.97
N VAL A 153 -8.34 -8.47 12.01
CA VAL A 153 -8.26 -7.43 10.96
C VAL A 153 -8.22 -8.07 9.58
N SER A 154 -8.78 -7.42 8.58
CA SER A 154 -8.60 -7.87 7.20
C SER A 154 -7.24 -7.43 6.67
N GLY A 155 -6.59 -8.28 5.89
CA GLY A 155 -5.32 -7.99 5.25
C GLY A 155 -5.12 -8.79 3.97
N THR A 156 -4.09 -8.44 3.22
CA THR A 156 -3.69 -9.09 1.96
C THR A 156 -2.22 -9.48 2.07
N VAL A 157 -1.86 -10.62 1.48
CA VAL A 157 -0.44 -10.88 1.19
C VAL A 157 -0.13 -10.17 -0.12
N VAL A 158 0.80 -9.21 -0.08
CA VAL A 158 1.17 -8.38 -1.24
C VAL A 158 2.30 -8.98 -2.06
N ALA A 159 3.16 -9.77 -1.43
CA ALA A 159 4.24 -10.47 -2.11
C ALA A 159 4.67 -11.70 -1.29
N VAL A 160 5.12 -12.73 -2.00
CA VAL A 160 5.93 -13.82 -1.46
C VAL A 160 7.37 -13.50 -1.84
N ASP A 161 8.24 -13.31 -0.86
CA ASP A 161 9.62 -12.89 -1.11
C ASP A 161 10.47 -14.11 -1.54
N HIS A 162 10.30 -15.22 -0.83
CA HIS A 162 10.87 -16.53 -1.15
C HIS A 162 10.20 -17.59 -0.29
N LYS A 163 10.35 -18.85 -0.71
CA LYS A 163 10.08 -20.01 0.15
C LYS A 163 11.36 -20.69 0.60
N VAL A 164 11.27 -21.47 1.67
CA VAL A 164 12.34 -22.32 2.17
C VAL A 164 12.18 -23.70 1.55
N ASP A 165 13.23 -24.16 0.88
CA ASP A 165 13.34 -25.53 0.42
C ASP A 165 13.61 -26.44 1.63
N MET A 166 12.72 -27.40 1.90
CA MET A 166 12.77 -28.19 3.13
C MET A 166 13.89 -29.24 3.15
N ASP A 167 14.44 -29.61 1.99
CA ASP A 167 15.54 -30.58 1.89
C ASP A 167 16.90 -29.89 2.10
N THR A 168 17.04 -28.66 1.61
CA THR A 168 18.30 -27.90 1.64
C THR A 168 18.34 -26.80 2.70
N LEU A 169 17.19 -26.41 3.25
CA LEU A 169 16.97 -25.22 4.08
C LEU A 169 17.36 -23.90 3.38
N GLY A 170 17.53 -23.94 2.06
CA GLY A 170 17.86 -22.80 1.21
C GLY A 170 16.64 -21.94 0.88
N LYS A 171 16.89 -20.68 0.51
CA LYS A 171 15.86 -19.75 0.03
C LYS A 171 15.72 -19.87 -1.48
N VAL A 172 14.50 -20.13 -1.95
CA VAL A 172 14.19 -20.22 -3.38
C VAL A 172 13.08 -19.22 -3.76
N PRO A 173 13.20 -18.49 -4.88
CA PRO A 173 12.15 -17.58 -5.35
C PRO A 173 10.81 -18.31 -5.49
N ALA A 174 9.72 -17.66 -5.09
CA ALA A 174 8.37 -18.21 -5.19
C ALA A 174 7.34 -17.09 -5.32
N GLU A 175 6.28 -17.36 -6.09
CA GLU A 175 5.15 -16.42 -6.27
C GLU A 175 3.93 -16.80 -5.41
N THR A 176 3.96 -17.98 -4.79
CA THR A 176 2.88 -18.55 -3.96
C THR A 176 3.47 -19.51 -2.92
N LEU A 177 2.64 -19.93 -1.96
CA LEU A 177 2.94 -20.97 -0.97
C LEU A 177 1.86 -22.07 -1.06
N ALA A 178 2.28 -23.31 -1.30
CA ALA A 178 1.42 -24.49 -1.28
C ALA A 178 1.37 -25.12 0.11
N LEU A 179 0.57 -26.18 0.28
CA LEU A 179 0.47 -26.91 1.55
C LEU A 179 1.86 -27.32 2.07
N ASN A 180 2.14 -26.97 3.32
CA ASN A 180 3.40 -27.18 4.04
C ASN A 180 4.59 -26.33 3.56
N ASP A 181 4.42 -25.43 2.59
CA ASP A 181 5.46 -24.46 2.25
C ASP A 181 5.63 -23.47 3.41
N VAL A 182 6.89 -23.13 3.68
CA VAL A 182 7.29 -22.07 4.60
C VAL A 182 7.94 -20.98 3.78
N GLY A 183 7.55 -19.73 3.96
CA GLY A 183 8.12 -18.63 3.19
C GLY A 183 8.02 -17.29 3.87
N ASP A 184 8.93 -16.39 3.51
CA ASP A 184 8.85 -15.00 3.91
C ASP A 184 7.88 -14.27 2.97
N VAL A 185 6.98 -13.52 3.56
CA VAL A 185 5.96 -12.76 2.85
C VAL A 185 5.87 -11.34 3.39
N THR A 186 5.35 -10.45 2.56
CA THR A 186 4.93 -9.12 3.01
C THR A 186 3.41 -9.06 3.05
N LEU A 187 2.86 -8.61 4.19
CA LEU A 187 1.43 -8.38 4.38
C LEU A 187 1.10 -6.89 4.42
N SER A 188 -0.09 -6.55 3.91
CA SER A 188 -0.71 -5.23 4.07
C SER A 188 -2.07 -5.38 4.74
N LEU A 189 -2.30 -4.64 5.81
CA LEU A 189 -3.45 -4.73 6.70
C LEU A 189 -4.34 -3.50 6.56
N ASN A 190 -5.66 -3.70 6.62
CA ASN A 190 -6.63 -2.59 6.53
C ASN A 190 -6.62 -1.71 7.78
N ARG A 191 -6.27 -2.28 8.94
CA ARG A 191 -6.09 -1.58 10.22
C ARG A 191 -4.73 -1.93 10.81
N PRO A 192 -4.05 -0.98 11.49
CA PRO A 192 -2.77 -1.28 12.08
C PRO A 192 -2.93 -2.29 13.23
N LEU A 193 -1.90 -3.09 13.46
CA LEU A 193 -1.76 -3.95 14.63
C LEU A 193 -0.67 -3.42 15.54
N ILE A 194 -0.84 -3.61 16.85
CA ILE A 194 0.22 -3.42 17.84
C ILE A 194 0.99 -4.73 17.96
N LEU A 195 2.27 -4.73 17.61
CA LEU A 195 3.05 -5.94 17.37
C LEU A 195 4.49 -5.80 17.88
N ASP A 196 5.15 -6.95 18.02
CA ASP A 196 6.60 -7.07 18.19
C ASP A 196 7.09 -8.16 17.20
N SER A 197 8.40 -8.33 17.07
CA SER A 197 8.95 -9.46 16.33
C SER A 197 8.80 -10.77 17.12
N TYR A 198 8.54 -11.88 16.43
CA TYR A 198 8.40 -13.22 17.02
C TYR A 198 9.65 -13.66 17.81
N ALA A 199 10.83 -13.20 17.37
CA ALA A 199 12.10 -13.46 18.05
C ALA A 199 12.17 -12.80 19.43
N ARG A 200 11.48 -11.67 19.63
CA ARG A 200 11.46 -10.92 20.90
C ARG A 200 10.30 -11.32 21.78
N ASP A 201 9.10 -11.46 21.20
CA ASP A 201 7.93 -11.91 21.91
C ASP A 201 7.07 -12.86 21.07
N LYS A 202 6.84 -14.07 21.58
CA LYS A 202 6.10 -15.11 20.85
C LYS A 202 4.61 -14.81 20.72
N THR A 203 4.04 -14.02 21.62
CA THR A 203 2.60 -13.73 21.63
C THR A 203 2.28 -12.52 20.74
N ALA A 204 3.00 -11.41 20.92
CA ALA A 204 2.88 -10.20 20.11
C ALA A 204 3.52 -10.34 18.73
N GLY A 205 4.38 -11.35 18.52
CA GLY A 205 4.98 -11.65 17.22
C GLY A 205 4.33 -12.79 16.44
N SER A 206 3.25 -13.40 16.94
CA SER A 206 2.53 -14.46 16.22
C SER A 206 1.13 -14.03 15.76
N PHE A 207 0.68 -14.60 14.65
CA PHE A 207 -0.69 -14.44 14.16
C PHE A 207 -1.13 -15.68 13.38
N VAL A 208 -2.42 -15.77 13.12
CA VAL A 208 -2.97 -16.76 12.20
C VAL A 208 -3.72 -16.08 11.06
N VAL A 209 -3.64 -16.68 9.87
CA VAL A 209 -4.36 -16.26 8.67
C VAL A 209 -5.58 -17.14 8.53
N ILE A 210 -6.75 -16.53 8.35
CA ILE A 210 -8.04 -17.18 8.29
C ILE A 210 -8.68 -16.79 6.96
N ASP A 211 -9.16 -17.77 6.21
CA ASP A 211 -9.91 -17.53 4.98
C ASP A 211 -11.28 -16.92 5.29
N ARG A 212 -11.65 -15.87 4.54
CA ARG A 212 -12.87 -15.07 4.79
C ARG A 212 -14.16 -15.80 4.50
N VAL A 213 -14.12 -16.82 3.65
CA VAL A 213 -15.32 -17.51 3.16
C VAL A 213 -15.57 -18.78 3.98
N SER A 214 -14.54 -19.61 4.11
CA SER A 214 -14.59 -20.88 4.83
C SER A 214 -14.39 -20.74 6.34
N ASN A 215 -13.84 -19.61 6.81
CA ASN A 215 -13.41 -19.40 8.20
C ASN A 215 -12.35 -20.40 8.71
N VAL A 216 -11.68 -21.11 7.79
CA VAL A 216 -10.60 -22.04 8.13
C VAL A 216 -9.30 -21.26 8.34
N THR A 217 -8.52 -21.66 9.35
CA THR A 217 -7.16 -21.16 9.53
C THR A 217 -6.25 -21.75 8.45
N VAL A 218 -5.84 -20.92 7.50
CA VAL A 218 -5.05 -21.35 6.33
C VAL A 218 -3.54 -21.27 6.55
N ALA A 219 -3.08 -20.43 7.48
CA ALA A 219 -1.65 -20.32 7.78
C ALA A 219 -1.39 -19.84 9.22
N ALA A 220 -0.19 -20.16 9.72
CA ALA A 220 0.38 -19.55 10.91
C ALA A 220 1.51 -18.59 10.51
N GLY A 221 1.63 -17.45 11.20
CA GLY A 221 2.58 -16.41 10.86
C GLY A 221 3.43 -15.95 12.03
N MET A 222 4.70 -15.70 11.73
CA MET A 222 5.71 -15.20 12.66
C MET A 222 6.24 -13.87 12.14
N ILE A 223 5.95 -12.79 12.84
CA ILE A 223 6.36 -11.43 12.48
C ILE A 223 7.88 -11.32 12.62
N ARG A 224 8.53 -10.83 11.56
CA ARG A 224 9.98 -10.59 11.54
C ARG A 224 10.32 -9.13 11.66
N SER A 225 9.61 -8.30 10.92
CA SER A 225 9.79 -6.86 10.90
C SER A 225 8.47 -6.18 10.55
N HIS A 226 8.43 -4.87 10.75
CA HIS A 226 7.32 -4.03 10.39
C HIS A 226 7.79 -3.00 9.36
N GLY A 227 6.87 -2.53 8.52
CA GLY A 227 7.09 -1.36 7.67
C GLY A 227 7.09 -0.08 8.50
N GLU A 228 7.67 0.98 7.96
CA GLU A 228 7.84 2.30 8.60
C GLU A 228 6.53 3.12 8.74
N ASP A 229 5.36 2.49 8.59
CA ASP A 229 4.09 3.20 8.37
C ASP A 229 3.40 3.73 9.66
N TYR A 230 4.08 3.79 10.81
CA TYR A 230 3.53 4.43 12.02
C TYR A 230 4.65 4.86 12.98
N GLN A 231 4.73 6.16 13.28
CA GLN A 231 5.55 6.67 14.38
C GLN A 231 4.68 7.10 15.57
N ASP A 232 5.31 6.95 16.74
CA ASP A 232 5.02 7.14 18.17
C ASP A 232 3.91 8.07 18.72
N ASP A 233 3.07 8.73 17.91
CA ASP A 233 2.15 9.78 18.42
C ASP A 233 0.64 9.58 18.16
N GLY A 234 0.25 8.44 17.59
CA GLY A 234 -1.16 8.06 17.44
C GLY A 234 -1.94 8.91 16.43
N ARG A 235 -1.30 9.78 15.64
CA ARG A 235 -1.96 10.58 14.60
C ARG A 235 -1.73 9.97 13.22
N ALA A 236 -2.82 9.48 12.60
CA ALA A 236 -2.80 8.99 11.23
C ALA A 236 -2.48 10.12 10.24
N VAL A 237 -1.22 10.25 9.81
CA VAL A 237 -0.91 10.99 8.59
C VAL A 237 -1.26 10.07 7.42
N ALA A 238 -2.26 10.45 6.62
CA ALA A 238 -2.53 9.77 5.37
C ALA A 238 -1.25 9.81 4.52
N ARG A 239 -0.68 8.63 4.22
CA ARG A 239 0.45 8.52 3.28
C ARG A 239 0.03 9.14 1.96
N ALA A 240 0.90 9.99 1.39
CA ALA A 240 0.68 10.53 0.06
C ALA A 240 0.59 9.37 -0.94
N LEU A 241 -0.50 9.31 -1.70
CA LEU A 241 -0.72 8.29 -2.73
C LEU A 241 0.44 8.28 -3.73
N GLY A 242 1.02 7.12 -3.99
CA GLY A 242 2.09 6.94 -4.97
C GLY A 242 1.57 6.76 -6.40
N ALA A 243 2.45 6.93 -7.39
CA ALA A 243 2.12 6.77 -8.81
C ALA A 243 1.54 5.38 -9.15
N VAL A 244 2.05 4.32 -8.50
CA VAL A 244 1.57 2.93 -8.67
C VAL A 244 0.12 2.77 -8.19
N GLU A 245 -0.21 3.35 -7.04
CA GLU A 245 -1.57 3.27 -6.46
C GLU A 245 -2.58 4.04 -7.33
N ARG A 246 -2.17 5.20 -7.86
CA ARG A 246 -3.00 5.99 -8.79
C ARG A 246 -3.19 5.27 -10.12
N ALA A 247 -2.14 4.62 -10.65
CA ALA A 247 -2.24 3.84 -11.87
C ALA A 247 -3.18 2.63 -11.71
N ALA A 248 -3.09 1.92 -10.58
CA ALA A 248 -4.00 0.82 -10.26
C ALA A 248 -5.47 1.28 -10.14
N ARG A 249 -5.72 2.47 -9.58
CA ARG A 249 -7.09 3.00 -9.43
C ARG A 249 -7.82 3.22 -10.75
N PHE A 250 -7.09 3.63 -11.78
CA PHE A 250 -7.62 3.97 -13.10
C PHE A 250 -7.37 2.89 -14.16
N ASN A 251 -6.71 1.78 -13.81
CA ASN A 251 -6.31 0.74 -14.75
C ASN A 251 -5.53 1.30 -15.96
N GLN A 252 -4.68 2.30 -15.72
CA GLN A 252 -3.87 2.97 -16.74
C GLN A 252 -2.60 3.53 -16.09
N LYS A 253 -1.54 3.76 -16.86
CA LYS A 253 -0.42 4.58 -16.41
C LYS A 253 -0.70 6.06 -16.72
N PRO A 254 -0.26 6.99 -15.86
CA PRO A 254 -0.26 8.40 -16.21
C PRO A 254 0.63 8.65 -17.42
N ALA A 255 0.16 9.47 -18.35
CA ALA A 255 0.86 9.78 -19.59
C ALA A 255 0.44 11.17 -20.11
N VAL A 256 1.31 11.77 -20.90
CA VAL A 256 1.05 13.05 -21.58
C VAL A 256 1.12 12.83 -23.08
N LEU A 257 -0.03 13.00 -23.76
CA LEU A 257 -0.13 13.01 -25.21
C LEU A 257 -0.14 14.45 -25.70
N TRP A 258 0.98 14.90 -26.26
CA TRP A 258 1.16 16.25 -26.77
C TRP A 258 0.89 16.28 -28.27
N MET A 259 -0.25 16.86 -28.66
CA MET A 259 -0.63 17.03 -30.06
C MET A 259 -0.09 18.36 -30.60
N THR A 260 0.79 18.30 -31.59
CA THR A 260 1.52 19.44 -32.16
C THR A 260 1.13 19.68 -33.62
N GLY A 261 1.32 20.89 -34.13
CA GLY A 261 1.03 21.22 -35.53
C GLY A 261 0.44 22.62 -35.69
N ARG A 262 0.35 23.12 -36.92
CA ARG A 262 -0.21 24.45 -37.24
C ARG A 262 -1.67 24.61 -36.80
N SER A 263 -2.14 25.84 -36.63
CA SER A 263 -3.58 26.12 -36.45
C SER A 263 -4.37 25.63 -37.68
N GLY A 264 -5.50 24.95 -37.46
CA GLY A 264 -6.33 24.40 -38.55
C GLY A 264 -6.08 22.92 -38.91
N THR A 265 -5.08 22.27 -38.31
CA THR A 265 -4.72 20.86 -38.55
C THR A 265 -5.70 19.81 -38.01
N GLY A 266 -6.69 20.21 -37.18
CA GLY A 266 -7.71 19.28 -36.64
C GLY A 266 -7.40 18.66 -35.27
N LYS A 267 -6.27 19.02 -34.63
CA LYS A 267 -5.85 18.54 -33.30
C LYS A 267 -6.97 18.42 -32.26
N ILE A 268 -7.70 19.51 -32.03
CA ILE A 268 -8.74 19.53 -30.98
C ILE A 268 -9.91 18.59 -31.28
N VAL A 269 -10.23 18.37 -32.56
CA VAL A 269 -11.29 17.45 -32.97
C VAL A 269 -10.88 16.02 -32.65
N VAL A 270 -9.66 15.62 -33.02
CA VAL A 270 -9.11 14.30 -32.68
C VAL A 270 -8.90 14.13 -31.19
N ALA A 271 -8.41 15.16 -30.48
CA ALA A 271 -8.25 15.14 -29.02
C ALA A 271 -9.57 14.85 -28.29
N ARG A 272 -10.66 15.51 -28.69
CA ARG A 272 -12.00 15.30 -28.11
C ARG A 272 -12.58 13.94 -28.48
N ALA A 273 -12.38 13.48 -29.71
CA ALA A 273 -12.81 12.14 -30.12
C ALA A 273 -12.05 11.04 -29.36
N LEU A 274 -10.74 11.22 -29.15
CA LEU A 274 -9.92 10.33 -28.34
C LEU A 274 -10.33 10.35 -26.87
N GLU A 275 -10.55 11.53 -26.27
CA GLU A 275 -11.09 11.67 -24.90
C GLU A 275 -12.40 10.90 -24.75
N ARG A 276 -13.31 11.02 -25.73
CA ARG A 276 -14.57 10.27 -25.74
C ARG A 276 -14.33 8.77 -25.79
N ARG A 277 -13.46 8.29 -26.68
CA ARG A 277 -13.16 6.85 -26.80
C ARG A 277 -12.49 6.29 -25.54
N LEU A 278 -11.57 7.04 -24.92
CA LEU A 278 -10.94 6.67 -23.65
C LEU A 278 -11.98 6.59 -22.54
N PHE A 279 -12.88 7.56 -22.45
CA PHE A 279 -13.98 7.55 -21.49
C PHE A 279 -14.90 6.35 -21.69
N ASP A 280 -15.33 6.08 -22.92
CA ASP A 280 -16.22 4.95 -23.25
C ASP A 280 -15.55 3.58 -22.99
N THR A 281 -14.22 3.52 -22.96
CA THR A 281 -13.43 2.30 -22.63
C THR A 281 -12.99 2.24 -21.17
N GLY A 282 -13.45 3.15 -20.31
CA GLY A 282 -13.20 3.12 -18.86
C GLY A 282 -11.93 3.84 -18.38
N HIS A 283 -11.22 4.53 -19.27
CA HIS A 283 -9.99 5.26 -18.97
C HIS A 283 -10.26 6.71 -18.59
N GLN A 284 -9.42 7.27 -17.71
CA GLN A 284 -9.53 8.66 -17.27
C GLN A 284 -8.56 9.55 -18.02
N ALA A 285 -9.10 10.32 -18.97
CA ALA A 285 -8.36 11.28 -19.76
C ALA A 285 -8.98 12.67 -19.66
N TYR A 286 -8.16 13.70 -19.86
CA TYR A 286 -8.66 15.07 -19.88
C TYR A 286 -7.93 15.91 -20.95
N VAL A 287 -8.71 16.58 -21.79
CA VAL A 287 -8.19 17.43 -22.88
C VAL A 287 -7.96 18.86 -22.39
N PHE A 288 -6.71 19.26 -22.47
CA PHE A 288 -6.23 20.62 -22.24
C PHE A 288 -6.54 21.46 -23.48
N ASP A 289 -7.74 22.05 -23.48
CA ASP A 289 -8.27 22.84 -24.59
C ASP A 289 -7.65 24.25 -24.62
N PRO A 290 -6.98 24.65 -25.72
CA PRO A 290 -6.30 25.94 -25.82
C PRO A 290 -7.26 27.13 -25.64
N ARG A 291 -8.58 27.00 -25.85
CA ARG A 291 -9.55 28.08 -25.55
C ARG A 291 -9.75 28.30 -24.05
N ARG A 292 -9.71 27.21 -23.26
CA ARG A 292 -9.77 27.28 -21.79
C ARG A 292 -8.45 27.78 -21.22
N ILE A 293 -7.35 27.35 -21.82
CA ILE A 293 -5.99 27.78 -21.46
C ILE A 293 -5.82 29.27 -21.77
N ALA A 294 -6.24 29.77 -22.94
CA ALA A 294 -6.17 31.19 -23.32
C ALA A 294 -6.94 32.15 -22.39
N ARG A 295 -7.94 31.65 -21.65
CA ARG A 295 -8.64 32.42 -20.60
C ARG A 295 -7.76 32.58 -19.36
N VAL A 296 -6.96 31.56 -19.03
CA VAL A 296 -6.00 31.56 -17.91
C VAL A 296 -4.70 32.28 -18.30
N GLU A 297 -4.21 32.09 -19.53
CA GLU A 297 -3.03 32.76 -20.08
C GLU A 297 -3.17 34.29 -20.14
N ARG A 298 -4.37 34.80 -20.45
CA ARG A 298 -4.66 36.25 -20.41
C ARG A 298 -4.44 36.86 -19.03
N GLN A 299 -4.46 36.05 -17.96
CA GLN A 299 -4.13 36.47 -16.60
C GLN A 299 -2.64 36.24 -16.25
N ALA A 300 -1.92 35.41 -17.01
CA ALA A 300 -0.57 34.92 -16.70
C ALA A 300 0.59 35.61 -17.48
N GLN A 301 0.32 36.72 -18.20
CA GLN A 301 1.34 37.63 -18.77
C GLN A 301 2.50 36.95 -19.54
N GLY A 302 2.20 36.00 -20.44
CA GLY A 302 3.19 35.44 -21.36
C GLY A 302 3.91 34.16 -20.91
N LYS A 303 3.53 33.56 -19.77
CA LYS A 303 4.05 32.26 -19.29
C LYS A 303 3.16 31.05 -19.63
N ALA A 304 2.49 31.13 -20.77
CA ALA A 304 1.52 30.16 -21.26
C ALA A 304 2.01 28.70 -21.23
N LEU A 305 3.18 28.47 -21.81
CA LEU A 305 3.77 27.15 -21.94
C LEU A 305 4.17 26.54 -20.59
N ASP A 306 4.77 27.33 -19.70
CA ASP A 306 5.19 26.83 -18.38
C ASP A 306 3.97 26.45 -17.55
N PHE A 307 2.91 27.25 -17.59
CA PHE A 307 1.64 26.93 -16.95
C PHE A 307 1.03 25.64 -17.50
N LEU A 308 1.08 25.43 -18.82
CA LEU A 308 0.60 24.21 -19.44
C LEU A 308 1.36 22.98 -18.96
N ILE A 309 2.69 23.10 -18.89
CA ILE A 309 3.55 22.03 -18.41
C ILE A 309 3.29 21.76 -16.91
N ASP A 310 3.17 22.80 -16.08
CA ASP A 310 2.84 22.67 -14.64
C ASP A 310 1.50 21.95 -14.44
N ALA A 311 0.48 22.35 -15.19
CA ALA A 311 -0.84 21.77 -15.10
C ALA A 311 -0.86 20.32 -15.60
N ALA A 312 -0.09 20.01 -16.65
CA ALA A 312 0.04 18.66 -17.17
C ALA A 312 0.78 17.75 -16.18
N GLU A 313 1.86 18.25 -15.58
CA GLU A 313 2.61 17.56 -14.53
C GLU A 313 1.71 17.21 -13.34
N LEU A 314 0.90 18.17 -12.85
CA LEU A 314 -0.02 17.93 -11.74
C LEU A 314 -1.14 16.93 -12.09
N ALA A 315 -1.71 17.05 -13.28
CA ALA A 315 -2.78 16.16 -13.73
C ALA A 315 -2.28 14.73 -13.99
N ALA A 316 -1.11 14.58 -14.59
CA ALA A 316 -0.45 13.29 -14.77
C ALA A 316 -0.04 12.68 -13.41
N ASP A 317 0.49 13.49 -12.47
CA ASP A 317 0.80 12.99 -11.12
C ASP A 317 -0.44 12.47 -10.40
N ALA A 318 -1.63 13.06 -10.67
CA ALA A 318 -2.91 12.58 -10.17
C ALA A 318 -3.39 11.26 -10.81
N GLY A 319 -2.68 10.71 -11.79
CA GLY A 319 -2.97 9.43 -12.45
C GLY A 319 -3.70 9.55 -13.81
N LEU A 320 -3.89 10.77 -14.32
CA LEU A 320 -4.65 11.00 -15.55
C LEU A 320 -3.81 10.84 -16.81
N LEU A 321 -4.49 10.53 -17.92
CA LEU A 321 -3.95 10.68 -19.27
C LEU A 321 -4.27 12.10 -19.75
N VAL A 322 -3.24 12.93 -19.89
CA VAL A 322 -3.40 14.34 -20.26
C VAL A 322 -3.22 14.48 -21.76
N ILE A 323 -4.23 15.01 -22.45
CA ILE A 323 -4.17 15.26 -23.90
C ILE A 323 -4.05 16.77 -24.13
N ILE A 324 -2.93 17.21 -24.70
CA ILE A 324 -2.64 18.62 -24.90
C ILE A 324 -2.75 18.94 -26.38
N ALA A 325 -3.78 19.70 -26.76
CA ALA A 325 -3.97 20.17 -28.13
C ALA A 325 -3.43 21.60 -28.29
N TYR A 326 -2.10 21.76 -28.30
CA TYR A 326 -1.45 23.08 -28.32
C TYR A 326 -0.66 23.29 -29.63
N THR A 327 -0.55 24.52 -30.12
CA THR A 327 0.14 24.78 -31.38
C THR A 327 1.63 24.48 -31.27
N SER A 328 2.29 24.85 -30.16
CA SER A 328 3.73 24.61 -29.93
C SER A 328 4.63 24.97 -31.14
N PRO A 329 4.72 26.26 -31.53
CA PRO A 329 5.33 26.65 -32.80
C PRO A 329 6.84 26.43 -32.88
N ALA A 330 7.57 26.58 -31.77
CA ALA A 330 9.02 26.41 -31.72
C ALA A 330 9.42 24.97 -31.31
N ARG A 331 10.46 24.41 -31.92
CA ARG A 331 11.04 23.11 -31.51
C ARG A 331 11.54 23.15 -30.07
N SER A 332 12.18 24.25 -29.67
CA SER A 332 12.74 24.43 -28.32
C SER A 332 11.70 24.30 -27.21
N ASP A 333 10.46 24.73 -27.48
CA ASP A 333 9.36 24.65 -26.53
C ASP A 333 8.87 23.22 -26.32
N ARG A 334 8.85 22.43 -27.39
CA ARG A 334 8.47 21.01 -27.34
C ARG A 334 9.54 20.18 -26.65
N GLN A 335 10.81 20.48 -26.93
CA GLN A 335 11.94 19.86 -26.24
C GLN A 335 11.90 20.13 -24.74
N ARG A 336 11.63 21.39 -24.34
CA ARG A 336 11.48 21.76 -22.93
C ARG A 336 10.34 21.00 -22.24
N ALA A 337 9.20 20.84 -22.91
CA ALA A 337 8.08 20.05 -22.39
C ALA A 337 8.44 18.56 -22.24
N ARG A 338 9.13 17.98 -23.24
CA ARG A 338 9.58 16.58 -23.23
C ARG A 338 10.58 16.32 -22.10
N GLU A 339 11.57 17.18 -21.91
CA GLU A 339 12.57 17.05 -20.83
C GLU A 339 11.92 17.10 -19.45
N ARG A 340 10.97 18.02 -19.24
CA ARG A 340 10.37 18.21 -17.91
C ARG A 340 9.36 17.11 -17.53
N LEU A 341 8.64 16.57 -18.52
CA LEU A 341 7.57 15.59 -18.28
C LEU A 341 8.03 14.15 -18.51
N GLY A 342 8.96 13.93 -19.44
CA GLY A 342 9.42 12.61 -19.88
C GLY A 342 10.21 11.84 -18.83
N ASP A 343 10.85 12.53 -17.88
CA ASP A 343 11.53 11.89 -16.74
C ASP A 343 10.55 11.20 -15.78
N ARG A 344 9.29 11.64 -15.75
CA ARG A 344 8.28 11.21 -14.76
C ARG A 344 7.13 10.42 -15.37
N PHE A 345 6.77 10.69 -16.61
CA PHE A 345 5.60 10.14 -17.28
C PHE A 345 5.93 9.71 -18.71
N GLU A 346 5.12 8.82 -19.26
CA GLU A 346 5.19 8.51 -20.69
C GLU A 346 4.78 9.76 -21.49
N PHE A 347 5.73 10.38 -22.19
CA PHE A 347 5.51 11.55 -23.04
C PHE A 347 5.45 11.12 -24.52
N ILE A 348 4.36 11.49 -25.20
CA ILE A 348 4.10 11.08 -26.59
C ILE A 348 3.80 12.33 -27.42
N GLU A 349 4.61 12.60 -28.44
CA GLU A 349 4.37 13.69 -29.39
C GLU A 349 3.61 13.20 -30.64
N ALA A 350 2.39 13.68 -30.83
CA ALA A 350 1.58 13.43 -32.02
C ALA A 350 1.58 14.68 -32.92
N PHE A 351 2.36 14.65 -34.00
CA PHE A 351 2.47 15.74 -34.96
C PHE A 351 1.39 15.65 -36.04
N PHE A 352 0.59 16.71 -36.16
CA PHE A 352 -0.41 16.86 -37.22
C PHE A 352 0.16 17.74 -38.32
N ASP A 353 0.39 17.13 -39.48
CA ASP A 353 0.92 17.79 -40.66
C ASP A 353 -0.21 18.05 -41.65
N ALA A 354 -0.36 19.29 -42.11
CA ALA A 354 -1.37 19.64 -43.12
C ALA A 354 -0.93 20.86 -43.92
N GLU A 355 -1.28 20.87 -45.20
CA GLU A 355 -0.98 22.00 -46.06
C GLU A 355 -1.72 23.28 -45.64
N LEU A 356 -1.12 24.44 -45.96
CA LEU A 356 -1.68 25.75 -45.65
C LEU A 356 -3.11 25.97 -46.17
N PRO A 357 -3.47 25.57 -47.42
CA PRO A 357 -4.83 25.72 -47.92
C PRO A 357 -5.87 24.98 -47.05
N THR A 358 -5.57 23.74 -46.65
CA THR A 358 -6.43 22.94 -45.78
C THR A 358 -6.61 23.61 -44.41
N CYS A 359 -5.50 24.06 -43.82
CA CYS A 359 -5.53 24.74 -42.52
C CYS A 359 -6.39 26.01 -42.55
N ARG A 360 -6.20 26.85 -43.58
CA ARG A 360 -6.96 28.11 -43.76
C ARG A 360 -8.46 27.84 -43.94
N SER A 361 -8.81 26.91 -44.81
CA SER A 361 -10.22 26.54 -45.07
C SER A 361 -10.92 26.05 -43.80
N ARG A 362 -10.26 25.24 -42.98
CA ARG A 362 -10.82 24.75 -41.72
C ARG A 362 -10.97 25.84 -40.66
N LEU A 363 -10.02 26.77 -40.57
CA LEU A 363 -10.14 27.92 -39.65
C LEU A 363 -11.31 28.81 -40.05
N GLU A 364 -11.47 29.08 -41.35
CA GLU A 364 -12.59 29.85 -41.90
C GLU A 364 -13.94 29.20 -41.58
N ALA A 365 -14.06 27.89 -41.80
CA ALA A 365 -15.26 27.12 -41.47
C ALA A 365 -15.62 27.14 -39.96
N LEU A 366 -14.62 27.36 -39.10
CA LEU A 366 -14.79 27.51 -37.64
C LEU A 366 -15.01 28.97 -37.20
N GLY A 367 -15.12 29.91 -38.14
CA GLY A 367 -15.27 31.35 -37.86
C GLY A 367 -14.04 31.98 -37.23
N ARG A 368 -12.85 31.42 -37.48
CA ARG A 368 -11.55 31.93 -37.01
C ARG A 368 -10.79 32.62 -38.13
N ASP A 369 -9.83 33.46 -37.78
CA ASP A 369 -8.94 34.12 -38.74
C ASP A 369 -8.09 33.07 -39.49
N PRO A 370 -8.24 32.93 -40.82
CA PRO A 370 -7.45 32.00 -41.62
C PRO A 370 -5.95 32.29 -41.58
N GLU A 371 -5.55 33.54 -41.32
CA GLU A 371 -4.13 33.91 -41.27
C GLU A 371 -3.38 33.31 -40.08
N GLU A 372 -4.07 32.79 -39.08
CA GLU A 372 -3.42 32.03 -38.00
C GLU A 372 -2.69 30.77 -38.52
N ALA A 373 -3.10 30.19 -39.66
CA ALA A 373 -2.41 29.07 -40.28
C ALA A 373 -1.01 29.46 -40.81
N SER A 374 -0.86 30.73 -41.20
CA SER A 374 0.34 31.30 -41.80
C SER A 374 1.45 31.62 -40.79
N TYR A 375 1.16 31.55 -39.48
CA TYR A 375 2.14 31.84 -38.44
C TYR A 375 3.37 30.91 -38.53
N ALA A 376 4.53 31.42 -38.11
CA ALA A 376 5.76 30.65 -38.13
C ALA A 376 5.61 29.37 -37.29
N TYR A 377 6.03 28.25 -37.86
CA TYR A 377 5.94 26.93 -37.23
C TYR A 377 7.13 26.08 -37.67
N GLU A 378 7.84 25.52 -36.70
CA GLU A 378 8.97 24.63 -36.89
C GLU A 378 8.50 23.17 -36.71
N PRO A 379 8.43 22.36 -37.78
CA PRO A 379 8.09 20.95 -37.67
C PRO A 379 9.05 20.17 -36.77
N PRO A 380 8.57 19.13 -36.04
CA PRO A 380 9.45 18.24 -35.30
C PRO A 380 10.26 17.35 -36.26
N ASP A 381 11.48 17.02 -35.86
CA ASP A 381 12.37 16.19 -36.69
C ASP A 381 12.05 14.68 -36.53
N ASP A 382 11.60 14.26 -35.34
CA ASP A 382 11.26 12.86 -35.02
C ASP A 382 10.04 12.78 -34.09
N PRO A 383 8.81 12.98 -34.60
CA PRO A 383 7.60 12.85 -33.80
C PRO A 383 7.27 11.37 -33.52
N ASP A 384 6.78 11.08 -32.31
CA ASP A 384 6.37 9.72 -31.93
C ASP A 384 5.24 9.17 -32.82
N ILE A 385 4.34 10.05 -33.26
CA ILE A 385 3.20 9.74 -34.13
C ILE A 385 3.02 10.87 -35.15
N MET A 386 3.00 10.54 -36.43
CA MET A 386 2.68 11.48 -37.50
C MET A 386 1.26 11.27 -38.00
N ILE A 387 0.44 12.32 -38.00
CA ILE A 387 -0.96 12.34 -38.44
C ILE A 387 -1.07 13.22 -39.68
N ASP A 388 -1.61 12.64 -40.74
CA ASP A 388 -1.97 13.36 -41.95
C ASP A 388 -3.25 14.16 -41.69
N GLY A 389 -3.08 15.47 -41.59
CA GLY A 389 -4.15 16.42 -41.38
C GLY A 389 -4.84 16.81 -42.69
N ASP A 390 -4.29 16.58 -43.87
CA ASP A 390 -4.99 16.85 -45.14
C ASP A 390 -6.11 15.84 -45.36
N GLU A 391 -5.81 14.55 -45.17
CA GLU A 391 -6.77 13.44 -45.27
C GLU A 391 -7.24 12.93 -43.90
N LEU A 392 -7.64 13.86 -43.04
CA LEU A 392 -7.97 13.57 -41.64
C LEU A 392 -9.22 12.69 -41.50
N ASN A 393 -9.03 11.40 -41.23
CA ASN A 393 -10.09 10.48 -40.83
C ASN A 393 -10.09 10.28 -39.30
N ILE A 394 -11.05 10.90 -38.62
CA ILE A 394 -11.09 10.98 -37.15
C ILE A 394 -11.05 9.58 -36.51
N ASP A 395 -11.91 8.65 -36.95
CA ASP A 395 -12.00 7.32 -36.36
C ASP A 395 -10.69 6.54 -36.54
N ARG A 396 -10.10 6.60 -37.74
CA ARG A 396 -8.81 5.96 -38.04
C ARG A 396 -7.69 6.49 -37.17
N GLU A 397 -7.59 7.81 -37.01
CA GLU A 397 -6.52 8.42 -36.21
C GLU A 397 -6.74 8.18 -34.71
N VAL A 398 -7.98 8.16 -34.22
CA VAL A 398 -8.29 7.78 -32.83
C VAL A 398 -7.89 6.32 -32.57
N ASP A 399 -8.23 5.38 -33.45
CA ASP A 399 -7.83 3.98 -33.30
C ASP A 399 -6.30 3.82 -33.32
N ARG A 400 -5.61 4.60 -34.15
CA ARG A 400 -4.13 4.62 -34.20
C ARG A 400 -3.52 5.13 -32.90
N LEU A 401 -4.09 6.19 -32.30
CA LEU A 401 -3.65 6.74 -31.02
C LEU A 401 -3.91 5.76 -29.88
N MET A 402 -5.09 5.12 -29.84
CA MET A 402 -5.41 4.07 -28.85
C MET A 402 -4.39 2.93 -28.88
N ARG A 403 -4.09 2.39 -30.07
CA ARG A 403 -3.09 1.32 -30.23
C ARG A 403 -1.67 1.77 -29.85
N ALA A 404 -1.34 3.03 -30.02
CA ALA A 404 -0.05 3.56 -29.59
C ALA A 404 0.05 3.60 -28.05
N LEU A 405 -1.02 4.02 -27.38
CA LEU A 405 -1.11 4.02 -25.92
C LEU A 405 -1.05 2.60 -25.34
N GLU A 406 -1.74 1.64 -25.96
CA GLU A 406 -1.69 0.21 -25.58
C GLU A 406 -0.27 -0.36 -25.74
N ARG A 407 0.39 -0.16 -26.88
CA ARG A 407 1.75 -0.70 -27.13
C ARG A 407 2.80 -0.15 -26.17
N ARG A 408 2.61 1.08 -25.68
CA ARG A 408 3.47 1.71 -24.66
C ARG A 408 3.10 1.30 -23.23
N GLY A 409 2.10 0.44 -23.07
CA GLY A 409 1.61 -0.02 -21.77
C GLY A 409 0.99 1.10 -20.93
N VAL A 410 0.51 2.16 -21.59
CA VAL A 410 -0.25 3.25 -20.93
C VAL A 410 -1.65 2.78 -20.59
N LEU A 411 -2.28 2.04 -21.50
CA LEU A 411 -3.58 1.41 -21.26
C LEU A 411 -3.36 -0.06 -20.90
N SER A 412 -3.99 -0.50 -19.80
CA SER A 412 -4.01 -1.92 -19.43
C SER A 412 -5.19 -2.57 -20.13
N ASN A 413 -4.93 -3.59 -20.94
CA ASN A 413 -5.99 -4.27 -21.69
C ASN A 413 -6.98 -4.94 -20.70
N PRO A 414 -8.28 -4.61 -20.70
CA PRO A 414 -9.26 -5.22 -19.80
C PRO A 414 -9.56 -6.69 -20.11
N GLY A 415 -8.89 -7.28 -21.10
CA GLY A 415 -9.06 -8.66 -21.53
C GLY A 415 -7.74 -9.32 -21.88
N LEU A 416 -7.01 -9.76 -20.86
CA LEU A 416 -6.10 -10.90 -20.87
C LEU A 416 -5.95 -11.42 -19.44
#